data_AF-M1C6E3-F1
#
_entry.id   AF-M1C6E3-F1
#
_cell.length_a   1.000
_cell.length_b   1.000
_cell.length_c   1.000
_cell.angle_alpha   90.00
_cell.angle_beta   90.00
_cell.angle_gamma   90.00
#
_symmetry.space_group_name_H-M   'P 1'
#
loop_
_entity.id
_entity.type
_entity.pdbx_description
1 polymer ?
#
loop_
_entity_poly.entity_id
_entity_poly.type
_entity_poly.pdbx_seq_one_letter_code
_entity_poly.pdbx_strand_id
1 'polypeptide(L)'
;MLVGAYPFEDPDDPRNFKKTITRILSVQYSIPYYVRVSKECNHLLSRIFVADPEKRITIEEIKKHPWFLKNLPKEFMKGEEASLVQMNSEEKPLQSIEEALAIIQEARKPGEGSKASDYFVHSSISMDLDDFDTDADLDDEIDTSGDFVCAL
;
A
#
# COMPACT_ATOMS: atom_id res chain seq x y z
N MET A 1 -1.85 3.42 16.19
CA MET A 1 -1.26 2.69 17.35
C MET A 1 -1.45 3.41 18.69
N LEU A 2 -0.94 4.64 18.90
CA LEU A 2 -1.00 5.30 20.22
C LEU A 2 -2.39 5.80 20.66
N VAL A 3 -3.18 6.37 19.73
CA VAL A 3 -4.50 6.96 20.01
C VAL A 3 -5.65 6.06 19.54
N GLY A 4 -5.40 5.15 18.60
CA GLY A 4 -6.44 4.28 18.01
C GLY A 4 -7.26 4.92 16.89
N ALA A 5 -6.97 6.17 16.52
CA ALA A 5 -7.59 6.89 15.40
C ALA A 5 -6.53 7.65 14.57
N TYR A 6 -6.92 8.12 13.38
CA TYR A 6 -6.04 8.92 12.54
C TYR A 6 -5.93 10.37 13.05
N PRO A 7 -4.74 11.00 12.95
CA PRO A 7 -4.47 12.29 13.57
C PRO A 7 -5.22 13.49 12.97
N PHE A 8 -5.65 13.38 11.70
CA PHE A 8 -6.28 14.48 10.96
C PHE A 8 -7.74 14.24 10.59
N GLU A 9 -8.30 13.08 10.90
CA GLU A 9 -9.72 12.80 10.62
C GLU A 9 -10.64 13.53 11.60
N ASP A 10 -11.85 13.85 11.14
CA ASP A 10 -12.88 14.39 12.00
C ASP A 10 -13.53 13.28 12.84
N PRO A 11 -13.41 13.29 14.18
CA PRO A 11 -14.01 12.24 15.01
C PRO A 11 -15.54 12.15 14.85
N ASP A 12 -16.19 13.27 14.53
CA ASP A 12 -17.65 13.34 14.35
C ASP A 12 -18.09 12.99 12.93
N ASP A 13 -17.20 13.10 11.93
CA ASP A 13 -17.50 12.90 10.51
C ASP A 13 -16.29 12.34 9.74
N PRO A 14 -15.94 11.06 9.97
CA PRO A 14 -14.69 10.47 9.46
C PRO A 14 -14.63 10.36 7.93
N ARG A 15 -15.78 10.42 7.23
CA ARG A 15 -15.84 10.37 5.76
C ARG A 15 -15.68 11.73 5.11
N ASN A 16 -15.47 12.79 5.90
CA ASN A 16 -15.31 14.14 5.40
C ASN A 16 -13.87 14.43 4.95
N PHE A 17 -13.53 13.96 3.75
CA PHE A 17 -12.20 14.16 3.19
C PHE A 17 -11.80 15.63 3.07
N LYS A 18 -12.75 16.54 2.81
CA LYS A 18 -12.48 17.98 2.72
C LYS A 18 -11.95 18.53 4.05
N LYS A 19 -12.55 18.15 5.18
CA LYS A 19 -12.06 18.53 6.51
C LYS A 19 -10.71 17.88 6.82
N THR A 20 -10.55 16.59 6.51
CA THR A 20 -9.30 15.87 6.73
C THR A 20 -8.13 16.52 5.99
N ILE A 21 -8.30 16.85 4.70
CA ILE A 21 -7.27 17.54 3.90
C ILE A 21 -6.94 18.90 4.51
N THR A 22 -7.94 19.66 4.94
CA THR A 22 -7.74 20.98 5.58
C THR A 22 -6.89 20.85 6.85
N ARG A 23 -7.15 19.82 7.67
CA ARG A 23 -6.38 19.53 8.88
C ARG A 23 -4.96 19.07 8.56
N ILE A 24 -4.75 18.30 7.50
CA ILE A 24 -3.40 17.89 7.04
C ILE A 24 -2.58 19.12 6.65
N LEU A 25 -3.13 19.98 5.78
CA LEU A 25 -2.42 21.17 5.28
C LEU A 25 -2.09 22.18 6.38
N SER A 26 -2.92 22.26 7.42
CA SER A 26 -2.70 23.11 8.60
C SER A 26 -1.98 22.41 9.75
N VAL A 27 -1.64 21.12 9.60
CA VAL A 27 -1.02 20.28 10.64
C VAL A 27 -1.82 20.30 11.95
N GLN A 28 -3.15 20.26 11.84
CA GLN A 28 -4.05 20.28 12.97
C GLN A 28 -4.32 18.86 13.47
N TYR A 29 -3.60 18.44 14.50
CA TYR A 29 -3.85 17.20 15.24
C TYR A 29 -3.82 17.47 16.75
N SER A 30 -4.45 16.59 17.54
CA SER A 30 -4.36 16.64 19.00
C SER A 30 -4.33 15.24 19.58
N ILE A 31 -3.63 15.07 20.69
CA ILE A 31 -3.59 13.82 21.45
C ILE A 31 -4.62 13.96 22.58
N PRO A 32 -5.66 13.10 22.64
CA PRO A 32 -6.67 13.20 23.69
C PRO A 32 -6.09 13.05 25.10
N TYR A 33 -6.66 13.74 26.07
CA TYR A 33 -6.15 13.80 27.46
C TYR A 33 -6.09 12.43 28.17
N TYR A 34 -6.93 11.48 27.75
CA TYR A 34 -6.96 10.14 28.31
C TYR A 34 -5.78 9.28 27.83
N VAL A 35 -5.11 9.68 26.73
CA VAL A 35 -3.95 8.99 26.20
C VAL A 35 -2.68 9.54 26.85
N ARG A 36 -2.00 8.69 27.64
CA ARG A 36 -0.73 9.05 28.26
C ARG A 36 0.42 8.80 27.29
N VAL A 37 1.01 9.88 26.78
CA VAL A 37 2.23 9.85 25.97
C VAL A 37 3.41 10.45 26.72
N SER A 38 4.61 9.89 26.56
CA SER A 38 5.80 10.49 27.15
C SER A 38 6.16 11.80 26.44
N LYS A 39 6.92 12.66 27.10
CA LYS A 39 7.38 13.93 26.51
C LYS A 39 8.22 13.69 25.26
N GLU A 40 9.06 12.67 25.28
CA GLU A 40 9.90 12.29 24.14
C GLU A 40 9.05 11.77 22.97
N CYS A 41 7.96 11.04 23.25
CA CYS A 41 7.02 10.60 22.23
C CYS A 41 6.35 11.79 21.54
N ASN A 42 5.81 12.72 22.34
CA ASN A 42 5.18 13.93 21.83
C ASN A 42 6.17 14.80 21.03
N HIS A 43 7.41 14.94 21.52
CA HIS A 43 8.48 15.62 20.80
C HIS A 43 8.75 14.98 19.44
N LEU A 44 8.86 13.65 19.37
CA LEU A 44 9.06 12.94 18.10
C LEU A 44 7.89 13.19 17.12
N LEU A 45 6.65 13.09 17.59
CA LEU A 45 5.46 13.35 16.75
C LEU A 45 5.44 14.80 16.23
N SER A 46 5.81 15.77 17.06
CA SER A 46 5.88 17.19 16.65
C SER A 46 6.93 17.45 15.57
N ARG A 47 7.98 16.62 15.50
CA ARG A 47 9.05 16.71 14.50
C ARG A 47 8.71 15.97 13.20
N ILE A 48 7.79 14.99 13.26
CA ILE A 48 7.27 14.26 12.10
C ILE A 48 6.13 15.03 11.43
N PHE A 49 5.17 15.51 12.22
CA PHE A 49 4.05 16.31 11.73
C PHE A 49 4.49 17.76 11.56
N VAL A 50 5.25 18.01 10.50
CA VAL A 50 5.72 19.33 10.06
C VAL A 50 5.28 19.52 8.60
N ALA A 51 4.62 20.65 8.30
CA ALA A 51 4.12 20.96 6.96
C ALA A 51 5.24 21.03 5.94
N ASP A 52 6.33 21.74 6.31
CA ASP A 52 7.52 21.92 5.50
C ASP A 52 8.37 20.63 5.48
N PRO A 53 8.52 19.95 4.33
CA PRO A 53 9.31 18.72 4.22
C PRO A 53 10.78 18.91 4.60
N GLU A 54 11.38 20.06 4.28
CA GLU A 54 12.80 20.35 4.55
C GLU A 54 13.09 20.49 6.04
N LYS A 55 12.07 20.85 6.83
CA LYS A 55 12.16 20.95 8.30
C LYS A 55 11.73 19.66 9.00
N ARG A 56 11.19 18.69 8.28
CA ARG A 56 10.70 17.43 8.83
C ARG A 56 11.89 16.56 9.24
N ILE A 57 11.78 15.90 10.38
CA ILE A 57 12.82 15.00 10.86
C ILE A 57 13.08 13.86 9.87
N THR A 58 14.35 13.58 9.62
CA THR A 58 14.81 12.51 8.73
C THR A 58 14.82 11.16 9.45
N ILE A 59 14.83 10.06 8.69
CA ILE A 59 14.93 8.70 9.26
C ILE A 59 16.19 8.54 10.12
N GLU A 60 17.32 9.10 9.70
CA GLU A 60 18.58 9.02 10.43
C GLU A 60 18.54 9.77 11.77
N GLU A 61 17.79 10.88 11.84
CA GLU A 61 17.54 11.57 13.10
C GLU A 61 16.54 10.81 13.99
N ILE A 62 15.51 10.17 13.40
CA ILE A 62 14.57 9.31 14.15
C ILE A 62 15.31 8.14 14.80
N LYS A 63 16.20 7.46 14.06
CA LYS A 63 17.01 6.34 14.59
C LYS A 63 17.87 6.76 15.79
N LYS A 64 18.25 8.03 15.88
CA LYS A 64 19.02 8.62 17.00
C LYS A 64 18.13 9.22 18.09
N HIS A 65 16.82 9.30 17.89
CA HIS A 65 15.91 9.97 18.80
C HIS A 65 15.75 9.17 20.11
N PRO A 66 15.78 9.81 21.31
CA PRO A 66 15.71 9.11 22.60
C PRO A 66 14.50 8.19 22.76
N TRP A 67 13.35 8.60 22.21
CA TRP A 67 12.14 7.77 22.24
C TRP A 67 12.29 6.48 21.42
N PHE A 68 12.99 6.52 20.29
CA PHE A 68 13.20 5.36 19.41
C PHE A 68 14.24 4.40 19.99
N LEU A 69 15.32 4.94 20.58
CA LEU A 69 16.38 4.15 21.18
C LEU A 69 15.96 3.44 22.48
N LYS A 70 14.91 3.94 23.14
CA LYS A 70 14.44 3.38 24.41
C LYS A 70 13.93 1.95 24.20
N ASN A 71 14.59 0.98 24.84
CA ASN A 71 14.30 -0.45 24.74
C ASN A 71 14.43 -1.02 23.31
N LEU A 72 15.22 -0.39 22.44
CA LEU A 72 15.50 -0.94 21.11
C LEU A 72 16.33 -2.23 21.24
N PRO A 73 15.87 -3.37 20.69
CA PRO A 73 16.65 -4.61 20.72
C PRO A 73 17.99 -4.43 20.01
N LYS A 74 19.03 -5.08 20.53
CA LYS A 74 20.41 -4.96 20.01
C LYS A 74 20.55 -5.38 18.55
N GLU A 75 19.69 -6.29 18.10
CA GLU A 75 19.58 -6.75 16.72
C GLU A 75 19.31 -5.60 15.74
N PHE A 76 18.54 -4.60 16.17
CA PHE A 76 18.21 -3.42 15.36
C PHE A 76 19.20 -2.25 15.56
N MET A 77 20.11 -2.33 16.53
CA MET A 77 21.13 -1.29 16.76
C MET A 77 22.33 -1.44 15.82
N LYS A 78 22.70 -2.67 15.43
CA LYS A 78 23.68 -2.91 14.38
C LYS A 78 22.93 -2.95 13.05
N GLY A 79 22.74 -1.78 12.46
CA GLY A 79 22.06 -1.63 11.18
C GLY A 79 22.56 -2.63 10.14
N GLU A 80 21.61 -3.25 9.44
CA GLU A 80 21.68 -4.01 8.16
C GLU A 80 22.71 -5.15 8.04
N GLU A 81 23.91 -5.03 8.60
CA GLU A 81 25.01 -5.98 8.58
C GLU A 81 24.75 -7.22 9.47
N ALA A 82 24.00 -7.08 10.57
CA ALA A 82 23.74 -8.20 11.48
C ALA A 82 22.63 -9.14 10.99
N SER A 83 21.62 -8.61 10.28
CA SER A 83 20.51 -9.43 9.76
C SER A 83 20.94 -10.32 8.59
N LEU A 84 21.95 -9.92 7.80
CA LEU A 84 22.50 -10.76 6.74
C LEU A 84 23.27 -11.98 7.29
N VAL A 85 23.84 -11.87 8.49
CA VAL A 85 24.64 -12.95 9.10
C VAL A 85 23.75 -14.03 9.73
N GLN A 86 22.54 -13.69 10.17
CA GLN A 86 21.63 -14.62 10.86
C GLN A 86 20.82 -15.52 9.90
N MET A 87 20.72 -15.19 8.61
CA MET A 87 19.94 -15.98 7.62
C MET A 87 20.75 -17.07 6.90
N ASN A 88 22.00 -17.32 7.31
CA ASN A 88 22.82 -18.43 6.79
C ASN A 88 22.45 -19.81 7.40
N SER A 89 21.18 -20.03 7.71
CA SER A 89 20.69 -21.34 8.16
C SER A 89 19.44 -21.70 7.37
N GLU A 90 19.67 -22.30 6.20
CA GLU A 90 18.77 -23.20 5.47
C GLU A 90 17.49 -22.66 4.77
N GLU A 91 17.42 -21.39 4.33
CA GLU A 91 16.20 -20.89 3.64
C GLU A 91 16.41 -20.49 2.17
N LYS A 92 15.78 -21.25 1.27
CA LYS A 92 15.46 -21.03 -0.17
C LYS A 92 16.58 -20.53 -1.12
N PRO A 93 16.73 -21.13 -2.32
CA PRO A 93 17.58 -20.52 -3.34
C PRO A 93 17.04 -19.13 -3.67
N LEU A 94 17.88 -18.11 -3.53
CA LEU A 94 17.60 -16.75 -3.98
C LEU A 94 17.42 -16.82 -5.50
N GLN A 95 16.20 -16.56 -5.97
CA GLN A 95 15.88 -16.53 -7.40
C GLN A 95 16.75 -15.47 -8.10
N SER A 96 17.37 -15.82 -9.22
CA SER A 96 18.16 -14.85 -9.98
C SER A 96 17.26 -13.79 -10.61
N ILE A 97 17.80 -12.61 -10.90
CA ILE A 97 17.05 -11.52 -11.56
C ILE A 97 16.51 -12.01 -12.91
N GLU A 98 17.29 -12.80 -13.63
CA GLU A 98 16.95 -13.35 -14.94
C GLU A 98 15.79 -14.34 -14.83
N GLU A 99 15.81 -15.23 -13.83
CA GLU A 99 14.72 -16.17 -13.58
C GLU A 99 13.43 -15.43 -13.18
N ALA A 100 13.54 -14.40 -12.35
CA ALA A 100 12.39 -13.56 -11.98
C ALA A 100 11.76 -12.86 -13.20
N LEU A 101 12.58 -12.30 -14.08
CA LEU A 101 12.12 -11.67 -15.31
C LEU A 101 11.51 -12.69 -16.29
N ALA A 102 12.08 -13.90 -16.38
CA ALA A 102 11.55 -14.96 -17.20
C ALA A 102 10.14 -15.38 -16.75
N ILE A 103 9.91 -15.54 -15.44
CA ILE A 103 8.58 -15.83 -14.90
C ILE A 103 7.60 -14.70 -15.20
N ILE A 104 8.02 -13.43 -15.06
CA ILE A 104 7.16 -12.28 -15.39
C ILE A 104 6.78 -12.29 -16.88
N GLN A 105 7.74 -12.60 -17.77
CA GLN A 105 7.48 -12.69 -19.21
C GLN A 105 6.55 -13.86 -19.56
N GLU A 106 6.68 -14.98 -18.86
CA GLU A 106 5.82 -16.15 -19.03
C GLU A 106 4.39 -15.87 -18.55
N ALA A 107 4.22 -15.21 -17.39
CA ALA A 107 2.92 -14.83 -16.84
C ALA A 107 2.16 -13.79 -17.68
N ARG A 108 2.85 -13.07 -18.58
CA ARG A 108 2.21 -12.15 -19.54
C ARG A 108 1.57 -12.87 -20.72
N LYS A 109 1.90 -14.13 -20.97
CA LYS A 109 1.28 -14.89 -22.07
C LYS A 109 -0.14 -15.30 -21.65
N PRO A 110 -1.18 -14.99 -22.43
CA PRO A 110 -2.53 -15.46 -22.14
C PRO A 110 -2.54 -17.00 -22.18
N GLY A 111 -3.21 -17.64 -21.23
CA GLY A 111 -3.30 -19.09 -21.18
C GLY A 111 -3.95 -19.63 -22.46
N GLU A 112 -3.34 -20.64 -23.08
CA GLU A 112 -4.03 -21.46 -24.08
C GLU A 112 -5.17 -22.18 -23.36
N GLY A 113 -6.36 -21.56 -23.38
CA GLY A 113 -7.59 -22.24 -23.02
C GLY A 113 -7.63 -23.53 -23.82
N SER A 114 -7.74 -24.66 -23.12
CA SER A 114 -8.00 -25.94 -23.75
C SER A 114 -9.22 -25.76 -24.65
N LYS A 115 -9.00 -25.76 -25.97
CA LYS A 115 -10.07 -25.98 -26.96
C LYS A 115 -10.52 -27.43 -26.83
N ALA A 116 -11.22 -27.72 -25.74
CA ALA A 116 -11.85 -28.99 -25.48
C ALA A 116 -13.27 -28.72 -24.98
N SER A 117 -14.12 -28.24 -25.91
CA SER A 117 -15.51 -28.70 -26.08
C SER A 117 -16.35 -27.66 -26.84
N ASP A 118 -16.07 -27.51 -28.14
CA ASP A 118 -17.00 -26.92 -29.12
C ASP A 118 -18.06 -27.95 -29.60
N TYR A 119 -18.40 -28.98 -28.80
CA TYR A 119 -19.31 -30.07 -29.22
C TYR A 119 -20.51 -30.35 -28.31
N PHE A 120 -20.83 -29.51 -27.33
CA PHE A 120 -22.13 -29.59 -26.62
C PHE A 120 -23.14 -28.58 -27.15
N VAL A 121 -23.30 -28.55 -28.48
CA VAL A 121 -24.53 -28.07 -29.08
C VAL A 121 -25.55 -29.22 -28.93
N HIS A 122 -26.77 -28.92 -28.48
CA HIS A 122 -27.96 -29.73 -28.80
C HIS A 122 -28.12 -31.12 -28.14
N SER A 123 -28.46 -31.17 -26.84
CA SER A 123 -29.50 -32.11 -26.41
C SER A 123 -30.17 -31.69 -25.11
N SER A 124 -31.36 -31.11 -25.28
CA SER A 124 -32.55 -31.28 -24.44
C SER A 124 -32.48 -30.85 -22.97
N ILE A 125 -32.72 -29.56 -22.71
CA ILE A 125 -33.68 -29.12 -21.68
C ILE A 125 -34.54 -28.02 -22.30
N SER A 126 -35.71 -28.40 -22.78
CA SER A 126 -36.82 -27.49 -23.06
C SER A 126 -37.36 -26.93 -21.75
N MET A 127 -37.43 -25.61 -21.59
CA MET A 127 -38.57 -24.88 -21.02
C MET A 127 -38.43 -23.40 -21.42
N ASP A 128 -39.44 -22.91 -22.14
CA ASP A 128 -39.68 -21.51 -22.50
C ASP A 128 -39.37 -20.53 -21.36
N LEU A 129 -38.65 -19.44 -21.66
CA LEU A 129 -38.91 -18.11 -21.08
C LEU A 129 -38.49 -17.03 -22.07
N ASP A 130 -39.45 -16.14 -22.32
CA ASP A 130 -39.55 -15.18 -23.42
C ASP A 130 -38.50 -14.05 -23.40
N ASP A 131 -38.09 -13.68 -24.63
CA ASP A 131 -38.00 -12.32 -25.17
C ASP A 131 -37.52 -11.17 -24.25
N PHE A 132 -36.25 -10.78 -24.42
CA PHE A 132 -35.83 -9.39 -24.19
C PHE A 132 -34.76 -9.01 -25.21
N ASP A 133 -35.21 -8.57 -26.39
CA ASP A 133 -34.41 -7.78 -27.33
C ASP A 133 -33.96 -6.47 -26.67
N THR A 134 -32.65 -6.30 -26.46
CA THR A 134 -32.03 -4.98 -26.46
C THR A 134 -30.69 -5.03 -27.16
N ASP A 135 -30.70 -4.61 -28.43
CA ASP A 135 -29.55 -4.10 -29.15
C ASP A 135 -28.93 -2.93 -28.36
N ALA A 136 -27.65 -3.06 -28.04
CA ALA A 136 -26.81 -1.92 -27.68
C ALA A 136 -25.39 -2.22 -28.15
N ASP A 137 -25.07 -1.70 -29.33
CA ASP A 137 -23.71 -1.49 -29.82
C ASP A 137 -22.88 -0.82 -28.71
N LEU A 138 -21.93 -1.56 -28.15
CA LEU A 138 -20.88 -1.01 -27.30
C LEU A 138 -19.62 -0.93 -28.15
N ASP A 139 -19.45 0.22 -28.78
CA ASP A 139 -18.21 0.63 -29.44
C ASP A 139 -17.03 0.50 -28.47
N ASP A 140 -16.00 -0.21 -28.95
CA ASP A 140 -14.67 -0.29 -28.35
C ASP A 140 -14.01 1.09 -28.30
N GLU A 141 -14.00 1.74 -27.14
CA GLU A 141 -13.02 2.80 -26.83
C GLU A 141 -12.01 2.30 -25.80
N ILE A 142 -10.94 1.67 -26.29
CA ILE A 142 -9.67 1.56 -25.58
C ILE A 142 -9.01 2.94 -25.62
N ASP A 143 -9.18 3.72 -24.55
CA ASP A 143 -8.39 4.94 -24.36
C ASP A 143 -6.98 4.56 -23.89
N THR A 144 -6.05 4.54 -24.84
CA THR A 144 -4.62 4.49 -24.60
C THR A 144 -4.09 5.91 -24.52
N SER A 145 -4.10 6.52 -23.33
CA SER A 145 -3.36 7.77 -23.05
C SER A 145 -3.20 7.95 -21.53
N GLY A 146 -2.08 8.39 -20.95
CA GLY A 146 -0.82 8.87 -21.50
C GLY A 146 0.25 9.06 -20.40
N ASP A 147 1.49 9.11 -20.87
CA ASP A 147 2.70 9.74 -20.31
C ASP A 147 2.94 9.81 -18.78
N PHE A 148 3.93 9.02 -18.34
CA PHE A 148 4.76 9.34 -17.18
C PHE A 148 5.82 10.37 -17.57
N VAL A 149 5.60 11.64 -17.25
CA VAL A 149 6.66 12.66 -17.27
C VAL A 149 7.34 12.69 -15.90
N CYS A 150 8.54 12.10 -15.80
CA CYS A 150 9.47 12.41 -14.71
C CYS A 150 10.19 13.72 -15.06
N ALA A 151 9.85 14.81 -14.37
CA ALA A 151 10.70 16.00 -14.37
C ALA A 151 11.98 15.69 -13.58
N LEU A 152 13.13 15.99 -14.21
CA LEU A 152 14.47 15.98 -13.62
C LEU A 152 14.69 17.23 -12.75
#